data_AF-A0A1H6X2K4-F1
#
_entry.id   AF-A0A1H6X2K4-F1
#
_cell.length_a   1.000
_cell.length_b   1.000
_cell.length_c   1.000
_cell.angle_alpha   90.00
_cell.angle_beta   90.00
_cell.angle_gamma   90.00
#
_symmetry.space_group_name_H-M   'P 1'
#
loop_
_entity.id
_entity.type
_entity.pdbx_description
1 polymer ?
#
loop_
_entity_poly.entity_id
_entity_poly.type
_entity_poly.pdbx_seq_one_letter_code
_entity_poly.pdbx_strand_id
1 'polypeptide(L)'
;MTAETLTALANARDVAHAAPGLRPGRLFRSDAPLAGDDAPEGLSPWPPATVVDLRDARESRGGHPFAESARVHAMPVLAEAALDASHAGVTLVELYQGMITGEPGRTVARVVAAMATEPGPVLVHCSAGKDRTGVSVALVLSLVGVEREHIVADYVATSANMRGVLARMAAAWGGATPGLPEGVDPTQIPAEMITAPAPAIGSVLDTWAAAGGAEAWFLAHGGTAEDIEALKERLLG
;
A
#
# COMPACT_ATOMS: atom_id res chain seq x y z
N MET A 1 19.97 24.17 -4.50
CA MET A 1 19.18 24.11 -3.25
C MET A 1 19.24 22.67 -2.78
N THR A 2 19.85 22.41 -1.63
CA THR A 2 19.88 21.08 -1.03
C THR A 2 18.43 20.68 -0.73
N ALA A 3 17.94 19.60 -1.36
CA ALA A 3 16.62 19.08 -1.06
C ALA A 3 16.58 18.76 0.44
N GLU A 4 15.66 19.38 1.19
CA GLU A 4 15.38 18.96 2.56
C GLU A 4 15.05 17.47 2.52
N THR A 5 15.87 16.67 3.20
CA THR A 5 15.62 15.24 3.31
C THR A 5 14.45 15.07 4.26
N LEU A 6 13.30 14.66 3.75
CA LEU A 6 12.13 14.40 4.58
C LEU A 6 12.46 13.24 5.54
N THR A 7 12.49 13.54 6.84
CA THR A 7 12.81 12.58 7.90
C THR A 7 11.60 11.77 8.35
N ALA A 8 10.40 12.05 7.86
CA ALA A 8 9.19 11.29 8.14
C ALA A 8 8.63 10.63 6.86
N LEU A 9 7.88 9.55 7.05
CA LEU A 9 7.12 8.87 6.00
C LEU A 9 6.17 9.86 5.30
N ALA A 10 6.34 10.05 3.98
CA ALA A 10 5.61 11.08 3.24
C ALA A 10 4.16 10.69 2.94
N ASN A 11 3.85 9.40 2.94
CA ASN A 11 2.51 8.87 2.62
C ASN A 11 1.89 8.07 3.78
N ALA A 12 2.39 8.27 5.00
CA ALA A 12 1.88 7.64 6.20
C ALA A 12 0.51 8.21 6.61
N ARG A 13 -0.46 7.33 6.88
CA ARG A 13 -1.75 7.68 7.50
C ARG A 13 -2.43 6.47 8.13
N ASP A 14 -3.34 6.76 9.06
CA ASP A 14 -4.24 5.77 9.63
C ASP A 14 -5.35 5.43 8.62
N VAL A 15 -5.58 4.14 8.39
CA VAL A 15 -6.68 3.66 7.53
C VAL A 15 -8.03 4.06 8.10
N ALA A 16 -8.13 4.32 9.41
CA ALA A 16 -9.35 4.84 10.02
C ALA A 16 -9.79 6.20 9.47
N HIS A 17 -8.90 6.98 8.84
CA HIS A 17 -9.27 8.23 8.18
C HIS A 17 -10.06 8.02 6.88
N ALA A 18 -10.11 6.80 6.35
CA ALA A 18 -10.82 6.51 5.10
C ALA A 18 -12.34 6.71 5.24
N ALA A 19 -12.91 6.33 6.38
CA ALA A 19 -14.36 6.38 6.60
C ALA A 19 -14.72 6.50 8.09
N PRO A 20 -15.86 7.15 8.41
CA PRO A 20 -16.38 7.16 9.77
C PRO A 20 -16.72 5.74 10.26
N GLY A 21 -16.59 5.51 11.57
CA GLY A 21 -16.88 4.20 12.19
C GLY A 21 -15.69 3.24 12.22
N LEU A 22 -14.56 3.60 11.60
CA LEU A 22 -13.31 2.86 11.75
C LEU A 22 -12.57 3.28 13.04
N ARG A 23 -12.04 2.30 13.76
CA ARG A 23 -11.25 2.49 14.98
C ARG A 23 -9.83 2.94 14.63
N PRO A 24 -9.37 4.08 15.15
CA PRO A 24 -8.00 4.56 14.96
C PRO A 24 -6.99 3.68 15.70
N GLY A 25 -5.73 3.75 15.27
CA GLY A 25 -4.61 3.08 15.92
C GLY A 25 -4.56 1.57 15.66
N ARG A 26 -5.12 1.10 14.54
CA ARG A 26 -5.26 -0.34 14.23
C ARG A 26 -4.51 -0.77 12.98
N LEU A 27 -4.70 -0.05 11.88
CA LEU A 27 -4.07 -0.35 10.60
C LEU A 27 -3.56 0.95 9.98
N PHE A 28 -2.28 0.96 9.66
CA PHE A 28 -1.59 2.10 9.07
C PHE A 28 -1.11 1.71 7.66
N ARG A 29 -1.06 2.71 6.77
CA ARG A 29 -0.46 2.59 5.44
C ARG A 29 0.62 3.64 5.25
N SER A 30 1.70 3.34 4.52
CA SER A 30 2.76 4.31 4.22
C SER A 30 3.55 4.00 2.95
N ASP A 31 4.42 4.93 2.55
CA ASP A 31 5.63 4.66 1.76
C ASP A 31 6.66 3.85 2.56
N ALA A 32 7.75 3.42 1.92
CA ALA A 32 8.74 2.58 2.58
C ALA A 32 9.46 3.29 3.74
N PRO A 33 9.50 2.67 4.95
CA PRO A 33 10.34 3.15 6.03
C PRO A 33 11.82 3.07 5.68
N LEU A 34 12.57 4.07 6.14
CA LEU A 34 14.02 4.15 6.09
C LEU A 34 14.59 4.17 7.51
N ALA A 35 15.84 3.72 7.64
CA ALA A 35 16.52 3.76 8.93
C ALA A 35 16.69 5.22 9.38
N GLY A 36 16.25 5.52 10.61
CA GLY A 36 16.30 6.87 11.16
C GLY A 36 15.08 7.75 10.87
N ASP A 37 14.03 7.20 10.25
CA ASP A 37 12.77 7.93 10.10
C ASP A 37 12.18 8.29 11.48
N ASP A 38 11.67 9.52 11.59
CA ASP A 38 10.86 9.99 12.70
C ASP A 38 9.51 9.27 12.75
N ALA A 39 8.89 9.23 13.93
CA ALA A 39 7.51 8.77 14.05
C ALA A 39 6.58 9.68 13.23
N PRO A 40 5.74 9.13 12.34
CA PRO A 40 4.81 9.93 11.54
C PRO A 40 3.76 10.59 12.43
N GLU A 41 3.49 11.87 12.16
CA GLU A 41 2.49 12.63 12.89
C GLU A 41 1.10 12.00 12.79
N GLY A 42 0.37 11.96 13.90
CA GLY A 42 -0.99 11.44 13.95
C GLY A 42 -1.11 9.90 13.95
N LEU A 43 -0.01 9.15 13.86
CA LEU A 43 -0.04 7.69 14.05
C LEU A 43 0.31 7.32 15.49
N SER A 44 -0.64 6.73 16.19
CA SER A 44 -0.46 6.23 17.55
C SER A 44 -1.29 4.97 17.77
N PRO A 45 -0.75 3.93 18.42
CA PRO A 45 0.61 3.86 18.96
C PRO A 45 1.69 3.64 17.89
N TRP A 46 2.94 4.03 18.18
CA TRP A 46 4.12 3.87 17.31
C TRP A 46 5.34 3.46 18.13
N PRO A 47 6.26 2.57 17.65
CA PRO A 47 6.26 1.89 16.34
C PRO A 47 5.12 0.87 16.17
N PRO A 48 4.84 0.41 14.94
CA PRO A 48 3.86 -0.65 14.73
C PRO A 48 4.31 -1.96 15.39
N ALA A 49 3.36 -2.78 15.85
CA ALA A 49 3.66 -4.11 16.38
C ALA A 49 3.99 -5.10 15.24
N THR A 50 3.38 -4.90 14.08
CA THR A 50 3.60 -5.71 12.87
C THR A 50 3.79 -4.83 11.65
N VAL A 51 4.69 -5.24 10.75
CA VAL A 51 4.88 -4.66 9.42
C VAL A 51 4.56 -5.72 8.36
N VAL A 52 3.80 -5.34 7.34
CA VAL A 52 3.59 -6.13 6.12
C VAL A 52 4.26 -5.37 4.96
N ASP A 53 5.43 -5.85 4.55
CA ASP A 53 6.23 -5.27 3.47
C ASP A 53 5.87 -5.95 2.15
N LEU A 54 5.26 -5.20 1.23
CA LEU A 54 4.78 -5.70 -0.06
C LEU A 54 5.84 -5.63 -1.17
N ARG A 55 7.04 -5.17 -0.85
CA ARG A 55 8.16 -5.02 -1.78
C ARG A 55 8.81 -6.36 -2.09
N ASP A 56 9.41 -6.47 -3.27
CA ASP A 56 10.28 -7.60 -3.59
C ASP A 56 11.70 -7.42 -3.00
N ALA A 57 12.55 -8.44 -3.16
CA ALA A 57 13.90 -8.46 -2.62
C ALA A 57 14.86 -7.42 -3.24
N ARG A 58 14.53 -6.87 -4.42
CA ARG A 58 15.35 -5.82 -5.07
C ARG A 58 15.05 -4.44 -4.52
N GLU A 59 13.78 -4.23 -4.18
CA GLU A 59 13.26 -3.02 -3.55
C GLU A 59 13.63 -2.95 -2.06
N SER A 60 13.63 -4.08 -1.36
CA SER A 60 14.03 -4.21 0.04
C SER A 60 15.54 -4.45 0.17
N ARG A 61 16.34 -3.40 -0.04
CA ARG A 61 17.80 -3.49 0.16
C ARG A 61 18.14 -3.52 1.66
N GLY A 62 18.59 -4.68 2.15
CA GLY A 62 19.02 -4.87 3.53
C GLY A 62 17.89 -5.28 4.50
N GLY A 63 18.16 -5.23 5.80
CA GLY A 63 17.15 -5.53 6.82
C GLY A 63 16.07 -4.45 6.91
N HIS A 64 14.85 -4.83 7.22
CA HIS A 64 13.75 -3.89 7.42
C HIS A 64 14.02 -2.99 8.65
N PRO A 65 13.81 -1.65 8.61
CA PRO A 65 14.13 -0.75 9.73
C PRO A 65 13.46 -1.11 11.07
N PHE A 66 12.28 -1.72 11.01
CA PHE A 66 11.54 -2.19 12.19
C PHE A 66 11.83 -3.65 12.60
N ALA A 67 12.80 -4.33 12.01
CA ALA A 67 13.05 -5.76 12.30
C ALA A 67 13.36 -6.06 13.78
N GLU A 68 13.92 -5.09 14.51
CA GLU A 68 14.21 -5.20 15.95
C GLU A 68 13.04 -4.80 16.86
N SER A 69 12.03 -4.10 16.33
CA SER A 69 10.93 -3.52 17.12
C SER A 69 9.53 -4.00 16.73
N ALA A 70 9.40 -4.72 15.62
CA ALA A 70 8.14 -5.22 15.08
C ALA A 70 8.31 -6.59 14.44
N ARG A 71 7.21 -7.34 14.33
CA ARG A 71 7.16 -8.53 13.48
C ARG A 71 7.07 -8.10 12.02
N VAL A 72 8.07 -8.41 11.21
CA VAL A 72 8.09 -8.04 9.79
C VAL A 72 7.74 -9.24 8.92
N HIS A 73 6.67 -9.11 8.12
CA HIS A 73 6.27 -10.07 7.10
C HIS A 73 6.62 -9.54 5.72
N ALA A 74 7.56 -10.19 5.04
CA ALA A 74 7.86 -9.92 3.64
C ALA A 74 6.86 -10.69 2.76
N MET A 75 5.94 -9.98 2.12
CA MET A 75 4.86 -10.55 1.31
C MET A 75 4.81 -9.87 -0.07
N PRO A 76 5.77 -10.16 -0.96
CA PRO A 76 5.89 -9.46 -2.23
C PRO A 76 4.65 -9.64 -3.11
N VAL A 77 3.91 -8.55 -3.35
CA VAL A 77 2.77 -8.52 -4.28
C VAL A 77 3.29 -8.01 -5.61
N LEU A 78 3.46 -8.87 -6.60
CA LEU A 78 3.95 -8.53 -7.94
C LEU A 78 5.37 -7.89 -7.94
N ALA A 79 6.31 -8.49 -8.67
CA ALA A 79 7.70 -8.04 -8.66
C ALA A 79 7.89 -6.66 -9.32
N GLU A 80 8.89 -5.89 -8.88
CA GLU A 80 9.22 -4.55 -9.42
C GLU A 80 9.48 -4.60 -10.93
N ALA A 81 10.17 -5.62 -11.45
CA ALA A 81 10.34 -5.78 -12.90
C ALA A 81 9.04 -5.98 -13.69
N ALA A 82 7.97 -6.50 -13.06
CA ALA A 82 6.66 -6.53 -13.71
C ALA A 82 6.01 -5.14 -13.72
N LEU A 83 6.33 -4.29 -12.74
CA LEU A 83 6.00 -2.86 -12.73
C LEU A 83 6.87 -2.09 -13.74
N ASP A 84 8.18 -2.35 -13.84
CA ASP A 84 9.05 -1.70 -14.84
C ASP A 84 8.70 -2.11 -16.27
N ALA A 85 8.37 -3.39 -16.50
CA ALA A 85 7.83 -3.84 -17.78
C ALA A 85 6.47 -3.19 -18.09
N SER A 86 5.72 -2.78 -17.06
CA SER A 86 4.48 -2.00 -17.24
C SER A 86 4.74 -0.56 -17.71
N HIS A 87 5.91 0.01 -17.39
CA HIS A 87 6.37 1.28 -17.94
C HIS A 87 6.73 1.19 -19.45
N ALA A 88 6.64 0.00 -20.07
CA ALA A 88 6.73 -0.21 -21.52
C ALA A 88 5.36 -0.18 -22.23
N GLY A 89 4.35 0.50 -21.67
CA GLY A 89 3.06 0.76 -22.32
C GLY A 89 1.83 0.08 -21.71
N VAL A 90 1.94 -0.47 -20.50
CA VAL A 90 0.83 -1.03 -19.73
C VAL A 90 0.26 0.06 -18.81
N THR A 91 -1.05 0.16 -18.77
CA THR A 91 -1.78 1.11 -17.94
C THR A 91 -1.82 0.68 -16.47
N LEU A 92 -1.98 1.62 -15.54
CA LEU A 92 -2.26 1.28 -14.13
C LEU A 92 -3.47 0.36 -13.94
N VAL A 93 -4.48 0.45 -14.81
CA VAL A 93 -5.64 -0.44 -14.78
C VAL A 93 -5.20 -1.89 -15.02
N GLU A 94 -4.48 -2.14 -16.12
CA GLU A 94 -4.00 -3.49 -16.46
C GLU A 94 -3.08 -4.05 -15.37
N LEU A 95 -2.21 -3.20 -14.82
CA LEU A 95 -1.36 -3.56 -13.70
C LEU A 95 -2.17 -4.02 -12.48
N TYR A 96 -3.21 -3.27 -12.12
CA TYR A 96 -4.03 -3.56 -10.95
C TYR A 96 -4.85 -4.83 -11.15
N GLN A 97 -5.35 -5.06 -12.36
CA GLN A 97 -6.01 -6.32 -12.73
C GLN A 97 -5.03 -7.52 -12.61
N GLY A 98 -3.76 -7.33 -13.00
CA GLY A 98 -2.70 -8.33 -12.78
C GLY A 98 -2.46 -8.64 -11.30
N MET A 99 -2.61 -7.66 -10.40
CA MET A 99 -2.43 -7.86 -8.95
C MET A 99 -3.58 -8.66 -8.30
N ILE A 100 -4.78 -8.66 -8.88
CA ILE A 100 -5.98 -9.30 -8.31
C ILE A 100 -6.37 -10.58 -9.06
N THR A 101 -5.48 -11.15 -9.86
CA THR A 101 -5.71 -12.39 -10.60
C THR A 101 -4.60 -13.39 -10.32
N GLY A 102 -4.89 -14.68 -10.52
CA GLY A 102 -3.91 -15.75 -10.41
C GLY A 102 -3.19 -15.79 -9.06
N GLU A 103 -1.87 -15.97 -9.08
CA GLU A 103 -1.07 -16.00 -7.85
C GLU A 103 -0.94 -14.63 -7.16
N PRO A 104 -0.72 -13.51 -7.87
CA PRO A 104 -0.75 -12.19 -7.22
C PRO A 104 -2.03 -11.95 -6.41
N GLY A 105 -3.19 -12.33 -6.94
CA GLY A 105 -4.47 -12.22 -6.23
C GLY A 105 -4.50 -13.03 -4.93
N ARG A 106 -3.98 -14.26 -4.95
CA ARG A 106 -3.83 -15.08 -3.73
C ARG A 106 -2.85 -14.46 -2.73
N THR A 107 -1.78 -13.81 -3.20
CA THR A 107 -0.88 -13.06 -2.32
C THR A 107 -1.59 -11.88 -1.68
N VAL A 108 -2.39 -11.11 -2.44
CA VAL A 108 -3.20 -10.00 -1.89
C VAL A 108 -4.16 -10.51 -0.81
N ALA A 109 -4.81 -11.65 -1.02
CA ALA A 109 -5.65 -12.27 0.01
C ALA A 109 -4.85 -12.62 1.28
N ARG A 110 -3.68 -13.26 1.14
CA ARG A 110 -2.80 -13.57 2.29
C ARG A 110 -2.33 -12.32 3.03
N VAL A 111 -2.01 -11.24 2.30
CA VAL A 111 -1.63 -9.94 2.87
C VAL A 111 -2.76 -9.38 3.74
N VAL A 112 -4.00 -9.46 3.26
CA VAL A 112 -5.17 -9.02 4.01
C VAL A 112 -5.44 -9.91 5.24
N ALA A 113 -5.28 -11.23 5.12
CA ALA A 113 -5.37 -12.14 6.26
C ALA A 113 -4.30 -11.83 7.34
N ALA A 114 -3.07 -11.49 6.94
CA ALA A 114 -2.03 -11.06 7.88
C ALA A 114 -2.41 -9.74 8.57
N MET A 115 -2.95 -8.76 7.84
CA MET A 115 -3.46 -7.51 8.42
C MET A 115 -4.65 -7.74 9.37
N ALA A 116 -5.40 -8.82 9.21
CA ALA A 116 -6.52 -9.20 10.05
C ALA A 116 -6.09 -9.86 11.37
N THR A 117 -5.07 -10.71 11.32
CA THR A 117 -4.75 -11.66 12.40
C THR A 117 -3.49 -11.32 13.20
N GLU A 118 -2.53 -10.61 12.61
CA GLU A 118 -1.27 -10.29 13.28
C GLU A 118 -1.41 -9.19 14.34
N PRO A 119 -0.59 -9.16 15.41
CA PRO A 119 -0.68 -8.16 16.47
C PRO A 119 -0.64 -6.71 15.95
N GLY A 120 -1.57 -5.88 16.43
CA GLY A 120 -1.71 -4.48 16.01
C GLY A 120 -0.96 -3.47 16.90
N PRO A 121 -0.75 -2.23 16.40
CA PRO A 121 -1.15 -1.78 15.07
C PRO A 121 -0.26 -2.37 13.97
N VAL A 122 -0.89 -2.65 12.82
CA VAL A 122 -0.19 -3.18 11.64
C VAL A 122 0.14 -2.02 10.71
N LEU A 123 1.37 -1.95 10.21
CA LEU A 123 1.78 -1.08 9.11
C LEU A 123 1.89 -1.89 7.82
N VAL A 124 1.11 -1.55 6.79
CA VAL A 124 1.28 -2.10 5.44
C VAL A 124 1.91 -1.06 4.53
N HIS A 125 2.94 -1.45 3.77
CA HIS A 125 3.59 -0.54 2.84
C HIS A 125 4.14 -1.27 1.61
N CYS A 126 4.42 -0.49 0.57
CA CYS A 126 5.26 -0.90 -0.54
C CYS A 126 6.37 0.15 -0.68
N SER A 127 6.89 0.41 -1.89
CA SER A 127 7.87 1.48 -2.09
C SER A 127 7.24 2.87 -1.91
N ALA A 128 6.15 3.16 -2.62
CA ALA A 128 5.48 4.46 -2.57
C ALA A 128 4.25 4.51 -1.63
N GLY A 129 3.75 3.35 -1.18
CA GLY A 129 2.49 3.27 -0.44
C GLY A 129 1.24 3.54 -1.29
N LYS A 130 1.38 3.53 -2.62
CA LYS A 130 0.31 3.86 -3.58
C LYS A 130 -0.38 2.62 -4.12
N ASP A 131 0.33 1.81 -4.92
CA ASP A 131 -0.29 0.79 -5.77
C ASP A 131 -0.64 -0.49 -5.02
N ARG A 132 0.36 -1.31 -4.72
CA ARG A 132 0.21 -2.57 -3.96
C ARG A 132 -0.49 -2.33 -2.62
N THR A 133 -0.04 -1.31 -1.88
CA THR A 133 -0.68 -0.88 -0.64
C THR A 133 -2.12 -0.41 -0.86
N GLY A 134 -2.39 0.36 -1.91
CA GLY A 134 -3.73 0.86 -2.23
C GLY A 134 -4.71 -0.27 -2.54
N VAL A 135 -4.31 -1.25 -3.34
CA VAL A 135 -5.13 -2.43 -3.64
C VAL A 135 -5.40 -3.25 -2.37
N SER A 136 -4.38 -3.51 -1.55
CA SER A 136 -4.55 -4.25 -0.29
C SER A 136 -5.44 -3.52 0.72
N VAL A 137 -5.29 -2.20 0.86
CA VAL A 137 -6.14 -1.39 1.75
C VAL A 137 -7.56 -1.29 1.22
N ALA A 138 -7.75 -1.14 -0.09
CA ALA A 138 -9.07 -1.14 -0.70
C ALA A 138 -9.83 -2.45 -0.46
N LEU A 139 -9.12 -3.59 -0.45
CA LEU A 139 -9.71 -4.89 -0.12
C LEU A 139 -10.14 -4.93 1.35
N VAL A 140 -9.28 -4.51 2.29
CA VAL A 140 -9.64 -4.39 3.72
C VAL A 140 -10.91 -3.57 3.90
N LEU A 141 -10.94 -2.35 3.34
CA LEU A 141 -12.07 -1.44 3.47
C LEU A 141 -13.35 -2.03 2.87
N SER A 142 -13.25 -2.72 1.73
CA SER A 142 -14.38 -3.41 1.10
C SER A 142 -14.93 -4.54 1.98
N LEU A 143 -14.05 -5.33 2.62
CA LEU A 143 -14.44 -6.46 3.48
C LEU A 143 -15.10 -6.02 4.79
N VAL A 144 -14.76 -4.83 5.30
CA VAL A 144 -15.43 -4.25 6.48
C VAL A 144 -16.64 -3.37 6.11
N GLY A 145 -17.04 -3.36 4.83
CA GLY A 145 -18.28 -2.71 4.38
C GLY A 145 -18.19 -1.19 4.20
N VAL A 146 -16.99 -0.63 4.01
CA VAL A 146 -16.82 0.79 3.71
C VAL A 146 -17.31 1.08 2.28
N GLU A 147 -18.09 2.16 2.15
CA GLU A 147 -18.65 2.59 0.87
C GLU A 147 -17.56 2.93 -0.17
N ARG A 148 -17.85 2.64 -1.44
CA ARG A 148 -16.93 2.79 -2.57
C ARG A 148 -16.28 4.17 -2.61
N GLU A 149 -17.05 5.24 -2.39
CA GLU A 149 -16.59 6.62 -2.49
C GLU A 149 -15.47 6.91 -1.49
N HIS A 150 -15.58 6.36 -0.27
CA HIS A 150 -14.56 6.49 0.78
C HIS A 150 -13.29 5.72 0.44
N ILE A 151 -13.43 4.51 -0.13
CA ILE A 151 -12.29 3.70 -0.58
C ILE A 151 -11.50 4.43 -1.67
N VAL A 152 -12.23 4.96 -2.67
CA VAL A 152 -11.62 5.73 -3.76
C VAL A 152 -10.95 6.99 -3.21
N ALA A 153 -11.59 7.70 -2.27
CA ALA A 153 -11.03 8.91 -1.67
C ALA A 153 -9.72 8.64 -0.90
N ASP A 154 -9.65 7.59 -0.08
CA ASP A 154 -8.41 7.21 0.62
C ASP A 154 -7.28 6.88 -0.36
N TYR A 155 -7.58 6.16 -1.44
CA TYR A 155 -6.60 5.85 -2.47
C TYR A 155 -6.08 7.13 -3.16
N VAL A 156 -6.99 7.99 -3.63
CA VAL A 156 -6.68 9.23 -4.38
C VAL A 156 -5.85 10.20 -3.53
N ALA A 157 -6.05 10.23 -2.21
CA ALA A 157 -5.31 11.07 -1.28
C ALA A 157 -3.78 10.91 -1.39
N THR A 158 -3.31 9.74 -1.85
CA THR A 158 -1.88 9.50 -2.12
C THR A 158 -1.27 10.49 -3.11
N SER A 159 -2.05 11.01 -4.07
CA SER A 159 -1.55 11.94 -5.10
C SER A 159 -0.90 13.19 -4.50
N ALA A 160 -1.46 13.72 -3.41
CA ALA A 160 -0.91 14.90 -2.74
C ALA A 160 0.46 14.64 -2.09
N ASN A 161 0.73 13.39 -1.74
CA ASN A 161 1.93 12.96 -1.02
C ASN A 161 3.07 12.54 -1.96
N MET A 162 2.78 12.30 -3.24
CA MET A 162 3.75 11.71 -4.18
C MET A 162 5.01 12.54 -4.38
N ARG A 163 4.96 13.87 -4.21
CA ARG A 163 6.17 14.71 -4.26
C ARG A 163 7.14 14.36 -3.14
N GLY A 164 6.65 14.19 -1.92
CA GLY A 164 7.47 13.80 -0.77
C GLY A 164 7.98 12.37 -0.90
N VAL A 165 7.13 11.46 -1.39
CA VAL A 165 7.50 10.06 -1.66
C VAL A 165 8.66 9.97 -2.66
N LEU A 166 8.56 10.67 -3.80
CA LEU A 166 9.62 10.68 -4.80
C LEU A 166 10.93 11.28 -4.26
N ALA A 167 10.85 12.34 -3.46
CA ALA A 167 12.03 12.92 -2.82
C ALA A 167 12.72 11.93 -1.88
N ARG A 168 11.94 11.16 -1.09
CA ARG A 168 12.47 10.11 -0.20
C ARG A 168 13.06 8.94 -0.98
N MET A 169 12.39 8.47 -2.03
CA MET A 169 12.90 7.41 -2.91
C MET A 169 14.23 7.81 -3.57
N ALA A 170 14.31 9.05 -4.08
CA ALA A 170 15.55 9.57 -4.66
C ALA A 170 16.70 9.59 -3.65
N ALA A 171 16.44 10.01 -2.40
CA ALA A 171 17.44 10.03 -1.35
C ALA A 171 17.92 8.63 -0.96
N ALA A 172 17.00 7.67 -0.82
CA ALA A 172 17.29 6.28 -0.46
C ALA A 172 18.16 5.55 -1.50
N TRP A 173 18.13 6.01 -2.75
CA TRP A 173 18.83 5.41 -3.87
C TRP A 173 19.95 6.28 -4.44
N GLY A 174 20.52 7.16 -3.61
CA GLY A 174 21.75 7.90 -3.94
C GLY A 174 21.57 8.95 -5.04
N GLY A 175 20.35 9.49 -5.18
CA GLY A 175 19.98 10.44 -6.24
C GLY A 175 19.26 9.78 -7.42
N ALA A 176 19.25 8.44 -7.52
CA ALA A 176 18.44 7.71 -8.48
C ALA A 176 17.03 7.47 -7.91
N THR A 177 16.00 7.43 -8.75
CA THR A 177 14.66 6.96 -8.35
C THR A 177 14.37 5.68 -9.14
N PRO A 178 14.49 4.48 -8.57
CA PRO A 178 14.07 3.27 -9.29
C PRO A 178 12.69 3.35 -9.92
N GLY A 179 12.65 2.76 -11.12
CA GLY A 179 11.64 3.00 -12.14
C GLY A 179 11.94 4.20 -13.06
N LEU A 180 12.88 5.10 -12.72
CA LEU A 180 13.32 6.24 -13.54
C LEU A 180 14.82 6.18 -13.86
N PRO A 181 15.23 6.44 -15.11
CA PRO A 181 16.63 6.67 -15.46
C PRO A 181 17.28 7.78 -14.63
N GLU A 182 18.60 7.70 -14.43
CA GLU A 182 19.37 8.82 -13.85
C GLU A 182 19.20 10.09 -14.73
N GLY A 183 18.93 11.23 -14.10
CA GLY A 183 18.80 12.52 -14.78
C GLY A 183 17.43 12.79 -15.43
N VAL A 184 16.39 12.00 -15.11
CA VAL A 184 15.02 12.31 -15.55
C VAL A 184 14.58 13.67 -15.04
N ASP A 185 14.20 14.53 -15.99
CA ASP A 185 13.57 15.81 -15.72
C ASP A 185 12.26 15.57 -14.93
N PRO A 186 12.05 16.23 -13.77
CA PRO A 186 10.82 16.13 -12.99
C PRO A 186 9.54 16.44 -13.78
N THR A 187 9.62 17.18 -14.90
CA THR A 187 8.50 17.45 -15.81
C THR A 187 8.17 16.29 -16.76
N GLN A 188 9.07 15.31 -16.87
CA GLN A 188 8.94 14.13 -17.72
C GLN A 188 8.54 12.87 -16.93
N ILE A 189 8.32 12.98 -15.61
CA ILE A 189 7.77 11.87 -14.82
C ILE A 189 6.35 11.59 -15.32
N PRO A 190 6.05 10.36 -15.79
CA PRO A 190 4.72 10.00 -16.23
C PRO A 190 3.67 10.35 -15.18
N ALA A 191 2.55 10.95 -15.60
CA ALA A 191 1.48 11.34 -14.68
C ALA A 191 1.00 10.16 -13.83
N GLU A 192 1.04 8.94 -14.36
CA GLU A 192 0.68 7.72 -13.67
C GLU A 192 1.60 7.38 -12.49
N MET A 193 2.86 7.85 -12.47
CA MET A 193 3.75 7.66 -11.33
C MET A 193 3.40 8.61 -10.18
N ILE A 194 3.01 9.85 -10.50
CA ILE A 194 2.71 10.92 -9.51
C ILE A 194 1.23 11.03 -9.12
N THR A 195 0.33 10.40 -9.87
CA THR A 195 -1.10 10.39 -9.55
C THR A 195 -1.54 9.04 -9.02
N ALA A 196 -2.57 9.06 -8.18
CA ALA A 196 -3.37 7.91 -7.79
C ALA A 196 -4.75 8.05 -8.47
N PRO A 197 -4.88 7.66 -9.76
CA PRO A 197 -6.08 7.96 -10.53
C PRO A 197 -7.26 7.10 -10.09
N ALA A 198 -8.38 7.74 -9.74
CA ALA A 198 -9.62 7.07 -9.32
C ALA A 198 -10.08 5.94 -10.27
N PRO A 199 -9.96 6.05 -11.61
CA PRO A 199 -10.30 4.94 -12.51
C PRO A 199 -9.49 3.65 -12.27
N ALA A 200 -8.22 3.74 -11.86
CA ALA A 200 -7.39 2.57 -11.63
C ALA A 200 -7.91 1.73 -10.45
N ILE A 201 -8.11 2.35 -9.29
CA ILE A 201 -8.67 1.64 -8.13
C ILE A 201 -10.15 1.29 -8.36
N GLY A 202 -10.90 2.14 -9.08
CA GLY A 202 -12.29 1.87 -9.46
C GLY A 202 -12.43 0.56 -10.25
N SER A 203 -11.50 0.29 -11.18
CA SER A 203 -11.50 -0.96 -11.95
C SER A 203 -11.34 -2.21 -11.08
N VAL A 204 -10.60 -2.12 -9.97
CA VAL A 204 -10.44 -3.24 -9.01
C VAL A 204 -11.75 -3.50 -8.28
N LEU A 205 -12.38 -2.43 -7.80
CA LEU A 205 -13.68 -2.50 -7.12
C LEU A 205 -14.78 -3.04 -8.05
N ASP A 206 -14.74 -2.68 -9.33
CA ASP A 206 -15.66 -3.19 -10.35
C ASP A 206 -15.46 -4.69 -10.58
N THR A 207 -14.20 -5.15 -10.64
CA THR A 207 -13.88 -6.59 -10.74
C THR A 207 -14.40 -7.37 -9.55
N TRP A 208 -14.23 -6.87 -8.32
CA TRP A 208 -14.78 -7.52 -7.14
C TRP A 208 -16.30 -7.54 -7.12
N ALA A 209 -16.95 -6.43 -7.49
CA ALA A 209 -18.41 -6.37 -7.59
C ALA A 209 -18.94 -7.40 -8.61
N ALA A 210 -18.28 -7.53 -9.77
CA ALA A 210 -18.63 -8.52 -10.79
C ALA A 210 -18.41 -9.98 -10.32
N ALA A 211 -17.49 -10.22 -9.38
CA ALA A 211 -17.24 -11.52 -8.77
C ALA A 211 -18.24 -11.88 -7.65
N GLY A 212 -19.29 -11.07 -7.43
CA GLY A 212 -20.24 -11.26 -6.32
C GLY A 212 -19.85 -10.51 -5.04
N GLY A 213 -18.91 -9.57 -5.13
CA GLY A 213 -18.42 -8.75 -4.03
C GLY A 213 -16.98 -9.08 -3.60
N ALA A 214 -16.39 -8.18 -2.82
CA ALA A 214 -15.03 -8.36 -2.31
C ALA A 214 -14.89 -9.60 -1.41
N GLU A 215 -15.93 -9.94 -0.64
CA GLU A 215 -15.98 -11.15 0.18
C GLU A 215 -15.92 -12.42 -0.68
N ALA A 216 -16.77 -12.52 -1.71
CA ALA A 216 -16.76 -13.66 -2.63
C ALA A 216 -15.41 -13.80 -3.35
N TRP A 217 -14.84 -12.68 -3.80
CA TRP A 217 -13.50 -12.68 -4.37
C TRP A 217 -12.43 -13.14 -3.37
N PHE A 218 -12.45 -12.63 -2.13
CA PHE A 218 -11.45 -12.92 -1.11
C PHE A 218 -11.44 -14.41 -0.72
N LEU A 219 -12.63 -14.99 -0.51
CA LEU A 219 -12.80 -16.41 -0.23
C LEU A 219 -12.31 -17.29 -1.39
N ALA A 220 -12.61 -16.89 -2.64
CA ALA A 220 -12.13 -17.60 -3.84
C ALA A 220 -10.60 -17.55 -4.00
N HIS A 221 -9.94 -16.58 -3.38
CA HIS A 221 -8.48 -16.39 -3.41
C HIS A 221 -7.77 -16.92 -2.15
N GLY A 222 -8.48 -17.68 -1.31
CA GLY A 222 -7.91 -18.41 -0.18
C GLY A 222 -7.93 -17.67 1.16
N GLY A 223 -8.58 -16.51 1.23
CA GLY A 223 -8.97 -15.92 2.51
C GLY A 223 -10.12 -16.69 3.15
N THR A 224 -10.36 -16.49 4.45
CA THR A 224 -11.45 -17.19 5.17
C THR A 224 -12.49 -16.23 5.75
N ALA A 225 -13.62 -16.79 6.18
CA ALA A 225 -14.65 -16.00 6.88
C ALA A 225 -14.13 -15.50 8.24
N GLU A 226 -13.28 -16.27 8.91
CA GLU A 226 -12.64 -15.87 10.16
C GLU A 226 -11.71 -14.67 9.97
N ASP A 227 -10.98 -14.58 8.85
CA ASP A 227 -10.18 -13.40 8.52
C ASP A 227 -11.06 -12.14 8.38
N ILE A 228 -12.24 -12.27 7.75
CA ILE A 228 -13.18 -11.16 7.58
C ILE A 228 -13.74 -10.70 8.92
N GLU A 229 -14.16 -11.64 9.77
CA GLU A 229 -14.66 -11.31 11.11
C GLU A 229 -13.54 -10.70 11.96
N ALA A 230 -12.30 -11.20 11.89
CA ALA A 230 -11.15 -10.59 12.56
C ALA A 230 -10.87 -9.16 12.08
N LEU A 231 -11.05 -8.86 10.79
CA LEU A 231 -10.97 -7.48 10.29
C LEU A 231 -12.05 -6.60 10.88
N LYS A 232 -13.31 -7.05 10.90
CA LYS A 232 -14.43 -6.30 11.49
C LYS A 232 -14.20 -6.07 12.98
N GLU A 233 -13.82 -7.11 13.72
CA GLU A 233 -13.47 -7.07 15.14
C GLU A 233 -12.24 -6.23 15.47
N ARG A 234 -11.36 -5.98 14.49
CA ARG A 234 -10.21 -5.07 14.62
C ARG A 234 -10.56 -3.63 14.28
N LEU A 235 -11.34 -3.41 13.23
CA LEU A 235 -11.48 -2.10 12.59
C LEU A 235 -12.81 -1.40 12.88
N LEU A 236 -13.93 -2.08 13.14
CA LEU A 236 -15.22 -1.40 13.35
C LEU A 236 -15.45 -1.01 14.82
N GLY A 237 -15.84 0.25 15.10
CA GLY A 237 -16.01 0.80 16.45
C GLY A 237 -17.44 1.19 16.80
#